data_AF-A0AB37UN03-F1
#
_entry.id   AF-A0AB37UN03-F1
#
_cell.length_a   1.000
_cell.length_b   1.000
_cell.length_c   1.000
_cell.angle_alpha   90.00
_cell.angle_beta   90.00
_cell.angle_gamma   90.00
#
_symmetry.space_group_name_H-M   'P 1'
#
loop_
_entity.id
_entity.type
_entity.pdbx_description
1 polymer ?
#
loop_
_entity_poly.entity_id
_entity_poly.type
_entity_poly.pdbx_seq_one_letter_code
_entity_poly.pdbx_strand_id
1 'polypeptide(L)'
;MEISATCAFVQWAIALSCPKSQLETETAERINQVRNSGKKIQACNSGKRLLCQFIGANNRGGYSVAQFQIECVESITQENRSQYSKFVLEPLDRGQGTTVGNALRRILLSNLEGTAVTAVRIAGVSHEFATIPGVREDVMEILMQMKEIVLRSHSSQAVTGRLLVHGATTVTAAHFDLPAEVEIIDPNQYVATLADGAKLEMEFRVERGKGYRTVERGRDEATSIDYLQIDSIFMPVRKVNYSVEDARVDGSLQKDRLIMEIWTNGSLTPQEALSSAANILVDLFTPLKDISLAAMKDEIPADEDPTSQIPIEELQLSVRAYNCLKRAQVNSVADLLDYTQEDLLEIKNFGQKSAEEVIEALQKRLGITLPHEKSSKPT
;
A
#
# COMPACT_ATOMS: atom_id res chain seq x y z
N MET A 1 -18.32 41.17 -4.04
CA MET A 1 -17.60 41.09 -2.76
C MET A 1 -17.65 39.64 -2.33
N GLU A 2 -16.61 38.88 -2.69
CA GLU A 2 -16.01 37.81 -1.88
C GLU A 2 -14.82 37.28 -2.69
N ILE A 3 -13.65 37.59 -2.16
CA ILE A 3 -12.31 37.17 -2.56
C ILE A 3 -11.82 36.28 -1.41
N SER A 4 -10.95 35.31 -1.71
CA SER A 4 -10.23 34.39 -0.81
C SER A 4 -10.87 33.01 -0.76
N ALA A 5 -10.22 31.90 -1.16
CA ALA A 5 -8.92 31.46 -0.65
C ALA A 5 -8.12 30.55 -1.62
N THR A 6 -8.52 30.39 -2.88
CA THR A 6 -7.88 29.40 -3.78
C THR A 6 -6.64 29.90 -4.53
N CYS A 7 -6.29 31.19 -4.41
CA CYS A 7 -5.17 31.77 -5.14
C CYS A 7 -3.80 31.61 -4.43
N ALA A 8 -3.77 31.16 -3.17
CA ALA A 8 -2.53 31.08 -2.39
C ALA A 8 -1.75 29.75 -2.55
N PHE A 9 -2.39 28.68 -3.02
CA PHE A 9 -1.74 27.35 -3.06
C PHE A 9 -0.90 27.12 -4.32
N VAL A 10 -1.26 27.77 -5.43
CA VAL A 10 -0.56 27.62 -6.72
C VAL A 10 0.75 28.41 -6.76
N GLN A 11 0.90 29.42 -5.90
CA GLN A 11 2.10 30.27 -5.84
C GLN A 11 3.25 29.67 -5.02
N TRP A 12 3.01 28.61 -4.23
CA TRP A 12 4.03 27.99 -3.39
C TRP A 12 4.77 26.83 -4.08
N ALA A 13 4.10 26.10 -4.99
CA ALA A 13 4.66 24.89 -5.62
C ALA A 13 5.65 25.16 -6.78
N ILE A 14 5.71 26.38 -7.32
CA ILE A 14 6.55 26.71 -8.47
C ILE A 14 7.91 27.34 -8.05
N ALA A 15 8.10 27.65 -6.77
CA ALA A 15 9.26 28.39 -6.29
C ALA A 15 10.49 27.54 -5.86
N LEU A 16 10.46 26.21 -5.99
CA LEU A 16 11.47 25.34 -5.35
C LEU A 16 12.38 24.51 -6.26
N SER A 17 12.40 24.69 -7.58
CA SER A 17 13.40 24.02 -8.44
C SER A 17 13.60 24.67 -9.82
N CYS A 18 14.34 25.79 -9.87
CA CYS A 18 15.33 26.05 -10.94
C CYS A 18 16.04 27.42 -10.76
N PRO A 19 17.35 27.50 -11.05
CA PRO A 19 18.12 28.73 -10.95
C PRO A 19 17.73 29.75 -12.04
N LYS A 20 17.59 31.00 -11.60
CA LYS A 20 17.35 32.20 -12.42
C LYS A 20 18.57 32.51 -13.29
N SER A 21 18.51 32.26 -14.59
CA SER A 21 19.02 33.19 -15.61
C SER A 21 18.64 32.67 -17.00
N GLN A 22 18.12 33.57 -17.84
CA GLN A 22 17.76 33.39 -19.25
C GLN A 22 16.43 32.67 -19.53
N LEU A 23 15.35 33.45 -19.62
CA LEU A 23 14.31 33.39 -20.69
C LEU A 23 13.16 34.35 -20.33
N GLU A 24 13.50 35.61 -20.04
CA GLU A 24 12.54 36.72 -20.11
C GLU A 24 12.68 37.34 -21.49
N THR A 25 11.79 36.98 -22.44
CA THR A 25 11.31 37.87 -23.52
C THR A 25 10.26 37.25 -24.46
N GLU A 26 10.07 35.92 -24.50
CA GLU A 26 9.05 35.31 -25.41
C GLU A 26 7.69 35.00 -24.75
N THR A 27 7.56 35.13 -23.43
CA THR A 27 6.34 34.75 -22.69
C THR A 27 5.33 35.88 -22.52
N ALA A 28 5.69 37.14 -22.82
CA ALA A 28 4.82 38.29 -22.62
C ALA A 28 3.82 38.53 -23.78
N GLU A 29 4.14 38.10 -25.01
CA GLU A 29 3.26 38.30 -26.16
C GLU A 29 2.12 37.26 -26.26
N ARG A 30 2.33 36.04 -25.74
CA ARG A 30 1.30 34.98 -25.72
C ARG A 30 0.22 35.18 -24.66
N ILE A 31 0.51 35.93 -23.59
CA ILE A 31 -0.44 36.16 -22.48
C ILE A 31 -1.49 37.23 -22.85
N ASN A 32 -1.15 38.19 -23.71
CA ASN A 32 -2.11 39.23 -24.15
C ASN A 32 -3.09 38.74 -25.23
N GLN A 33 -2.81 37.63 -25.91
CA GLN A 33 -3.69 37.09 -26.95
C GLN A 33 -4.85 36.25 -26.39
N VAL A 34 -4.72 35.71 -25.18
CA VAL A 34 -5.76 34.89 -24.51
C VAL A 34 -6.78 35.74 -23.74
N ARG A 35 -6.46 37.01 -23.44
CA ARG A 35 -7.31 37.90 -22.63
C ARG A 35 -8.52 38.49 -23.39
N ASN A 36 -8.55 38.40 -24.72
CA ASN A 36 -9.59 39.02 -25.56
C ASN A 36 -10.59 38.06 -26.21
N SER A 37 -10.57 36.75 -25.92
CA SER A 37 -11.63 35.83 -26.38
C SER A 37 -12.57 35.48 -25.23
N GLY A 38 -13.56 36.34 -24.96
CA GLY A 38 -14.64 36.03 -24.02
C GLY A 38 -15.43 34.79 -24.47
N LYS A 39 -15.17 33.65 -23.82
CA LYS A 39 -16.03 32.46 -23.89
C LYS A 39 -16.28 31.92 -22.49
N LYS A 40 -17.56 31.95 -22.11
CA LYS A 40 -18.14 31.36 -20.91
C LYS A 40 -17.80 29.86 -20.83
N ILE A 41 -17.48 29.39 -19.63
CA ILE A 41 -17.44 27.97 -19.30
C ILE A 41 -18.87 27.45 -19.40
N GLN A 42 -19.14 26.64 -20.41
CA GLN A 42 -20.41 25.92 -20.58
C GLN A 42 -20.10 24.42 -20.49
N ALA A 43 -20.87 23.73 -19.66
CA ALA A 43 -20.82 22.29 -19.43
C ALA A 43 -20.73 21.52 -20.76
N CYS A 44 -19.76 20.61 -20.87
CA CYS A 44 -19.49 19.88 -22.09
C CYS A 44 -20.35 18.60 -22.15
N ASN A 45 -21.62 18.77 -22.53
CA ASN A 45 -22.39 17.74 -23.22
C ASN A 45 -22.07 17.87 -24.72
N SER A 46 -20.93 17.33 -25.16
CA SER A 46 -20.65 17.07 -26.59
C SER A 46 -19.30 16.36 -26.73
N GLY A 47 -19.30 15.20 -27.41
CA GLY A 47 -18.14 14.34 -27.63
C GLY A 47 -16.91 15.06 -28.17
N LYS A 48 -15.97 15.35 -27.26
CA LYS A 48 -14.59 15.73 -27.59
C LYS A 48 -13.65 14.73 -26.93
N ARG A 49 -12.92 14.01 -27.78
CA ARG A 49 -11.80 13.11 -27.44
C ARG A 49 -10.85 13.79 -26.45
N LEU A 50 -10.72 13.21 -25.26
CA LEU A 50 -9.66 13.52 -24.32
C LEU A 50 -8.47 12.61 -24.65
N LEU A 51 -7.50 13.16 -25.38
CA LEU A 51 -6.21 12.50 -25.60
C LEU A 51 -5.33 12.81 -24.38
N CYS A 52 -5.26 11.89 -23.42
CA CYS A 52 -4.33 11.99 -22.30
C CYS A 52 -2.98 11.38 -22.73
N GLN A 53 -2.05 12.22 -23.19
CA GLN A 53 -0.65 11.81 -23.34
C GLN A 53 0.02 11.80 -21.95
N PHE A 54 0.30 10.61 -21.44
CA PHE A 54 1.22 10.46 -20.31
C PHE A 54 2.65 10.71 -20.82
N ILE A 55 3.14 11.94 -20.64
CA ILE A 55 4.58 12.21 -20.74
C ILE A 55 5.15 11.92 -19.35
N GLY A 56 5.72 10.73 -19.18
CA GLY A 56 6.41 10.36 -17.94
C GLY A 56 7.53 11.36 -17.65
N ALA A 57 7.47 12.02 -16.49
CA ALA A 57 8.51 12.93 -16.04
C ALA A 57 9.78 12.13 -15.68
N ASN A 58 10.85 12.39 -16.44
CA ASN A 58 12.28 12.16 -16.19
C ASN A 58 12.67 11.12 -15.12
N ASN A 59 13.26 10.02 -15.57
CA ASN A 59 14.19 9.25 -14.74
C ASN A 59 15.53 9.10 -15.48
N ARG A 60 16.62 9.45 -14.80
CA ARG A 60 18.00 9.31 -15.30
C ARG A 60 18.37 7.82 -15.28
N GLY A 61 18.19 7.15 -16.41
CA GLY A 61 18.61 5.76 -16.61
C GLY A 61 18.12 5.30 -17.98
N GLY A 62 19.04 4.89 -18.85
CA GLY A 62 18.82 4.67 -20.29
C GLY A 62 17.97 3.45 -20.64
N TYR A 63 16.69 3.46 -20.26
CA TYR A 63 15.68 2.53 -20.77
C TYR A 63 14.57 3.33 -21.46
N SER A 64 14.23 2.95 -22.70
CA SER A 64 13.13 3.55 -23.44
C SER A 64 11.83 3.33 -22.68
N VAL A 65 11.23 4.41 -22.16
CA VAL A 65 9.88 4.36 -21.60
C VAL A 65 8.94 3.93 -22.72
N ALA A 66 8.19 2.84 -22.52
CA ALA A 66 7.20 2.37 -23.48
C ALA A 66 6.17 3.50 -23.70
N GLN A 67 6.21 4.12 -24.88
CA GLN A 67 5.39 5.28 -25.22
C GLN A 67 4.13 4.79 -25.94
N PHE A 68 3.16 4.28 -25.17
CA PHE A 68 1.83 3.96 -25.68
C PHE A 68 0.83 5.03 -25.25
N GLN A 69 -0.19 5.27 -26.08
CA GLN A 69 -1.27 6.20 -25.82
C GLN A 69 -2.46 5.45 -25.22
N ILE A 70 -3.20 6.10 -24.33
CA ILE A 70 -4.44 5.58 -23.76
C ILE A 70 -5.57 6.52 -24.19
N GLU A 71 -6.52 6.02 -24.98
CA GLU A 71 -7.73 6.74 -25.37
C GLU A 71 -8.94 6.15 -24.64
N CYS A 72 -9.74 7.00 -24.00
CA CYS A 72 -11.06 6.63 -23.52
C CYS A 72 -12.07 6.85 -24.64
N VAL A 73 -12.58 5.76 -25.22
CA VAL A 73 -13.46 5.78 -26.39
C VAL A 73 -14.91 6.00 -25.97
N GLU A 74 -15.31 5.41 -24.85
CA GLU A 74 -16.68 5.43 -24.37
C GLU A 74 -16.68 5.50 -22.84
N SER A 75 -17.56 6.32 -22.28
CA SER A 75 -17.82 6.37 -20.85
C SER A 75 -19.31 6.61 -20.61
N ILE A 76 -19.94 5.71 -19.87
CA ILE A 76 -21.36 5.72 -19.55
C ILE A 76 -21.50 5.67 -18.04
N THR A 77 -22.38 6.52 -17.48
CA THR A 77 -22.81 6.44 -16.08
C THR A 77 -24.30 6.11 -16.07
N GLN A 78 -24.67 5.04 -15.39
CA GLN A 78 -26.06 4.59 -15.25
C GLN A 78 -26.76 5.30 -14.07
N GLU A 79 -28.08 5.12 -13.96
CA GLU A 79 -28.90 5.75 -12.93
C GLU A 79 -28.50 5.34 -11.50
N ASN A 80 -28.15 4.06 -11.30
CA ASN A 80 -27.61 3.52 -10.05
C ASN A 80 -26.13 3.90 -9.79
N ARG A 81 -25.63 4.94 -10.48
CA ARG A 81 -24.24 5.42 -10.46
C ARG A 81 -23.17 4.40 -10.85
N SER A 82 -23.55 3.21 -11.33
CA SER A 82 -22.59 2.29 -11.94
C SER A 82 -22.00 2.91 -13.20
N GLN A 83 -20.69 2.70 -13.39
CA GLN A 83 -19.96 3.33 -14.49
C GLN A 83 -19.37 2.26 -15.39
N TYR A 84 -19.36 2.56 -16.68
CA TYR A 84 -18.70 1.77 -17.71
C TYR A 84 -17.73 2.67 -18.47
N SER A 85 -16.54 2.17 -18.77
CA SER A 85 -15.66 2.84 -19.73
C SER A 85 -14.88 1.85 -20.58
N LYS A 86 -14.64 2.26 -21.83
CA LYS A 86 -13.87 1.53 -22.83
C LYS A 86 -12.58 2.28 -23.13
N PHE A 87 -11.45 1.64 -22.84
CA PHE A 87 -10.10 2.17 -23.06
C PHE A 87 -9.42 1.44 -24.20
N VAL A 88 -8.68 2.19 -25.02
CA VAL A 88 -7.85 1.66 -26.11
C VAL A 88 -6.40 2.06 -25.82
N LEU A 89 -5.53 1.06 -25.77
CA LEU A 89 -4.09 1.21 -25.55
C LEU A 89 -3.36 0.83 -26.84
N GLU A 90 -2.71 1.81 -27.46
CA GLU A 90 -1.91 1.62 -28.68
C GLU A 90 -0.77 2.64 -28.79
N PRO A 91 0.37 2.31 -29.41
CA PRO A 91 0.72 1.01 -29.95
C PRO A 91 1.54 0.14 -28.97
N LEU A 92 1.22 -1.14 -28.86
CA LEU A 92 1.97 -2.12 -28.04
C LEU A 92 2.77 -3.06 -28.94
N ASP A 93 3.88 -3.62 -28.46
CA ASP A 93 4.58 -4.66 -29.24
C ASP A 93 3.80 -5.97 -29.21
N ARG A 94 4.05 -6.82 -30.21
CA ARG A 94 3.35 -8.10 -30.36
C ARG A 94 3.48 -8.97 -29.09
N GLY A 95 2.35 -9.39 -28.54
CA GLY A 95 2.24 -10.18 -27.31
C GLY A 95 2.19 -9.36 -26.01
N GLN A 96 2.53 -8.06 -26.05
CA GLN A 96 2.38 -7.18 -24.89
C GLN A 96 0.89 -6.92 -24.61
N GLY A 97 0.03 -6.87 -25.63
CA GLY A 97 -1.41 -6.64 -25.46
C GLY A 97 -2.05 -7.68 -24.53
N THR A 98 -1.77 -8.96 -24.76
CA THR A 98 -2.27 -10.06 -23.91
C THR A 98 -1.67 -10.02 -22.52
N THR A 99 -0.38 -9.73 -22.40
CA THR A 99 0.33 -9.68 -21.11
C THR A 99 -0.23 -8.57 -20.22
N VAL A 100 -0.32 -7.35 -20.75
CA VAL A 100 -0.85 -6.18 -20.05
C VAL A 100 -2.33 -6.35 -19.76
N GLY A 101 -3.13 -6.77 -20.74
CA GLY A 101 -4.57 -6.96 -20.59
C GLY A 101 -4.92 -7.99 -19.51
N ASN A 102 -4.25 -9.14 -19.50
CA ASN A 102 -4.47 -10.17 -18.49
C ASN A 102 -4.02 -9.72 -17.09
N ALA A 103 -2.86 -9.06 -16.99
CA ALA A 103 -2.34 -8.60 -15.71
C ALA A 103 -3.24 -7.52 -15.08
N LEU A 104 -3.65 -6.52 -15.87
CA LEU A 104 -4.57 -5.47 -15.42
C LEU A 104 -5.95 -6.05 -15.06
N ARG A 105 -6.50 -6.96 -15.87
CA ARG A 105 -7.77 -7.63 -15.57
C ARG A 105 -7.75 -8.33 -14.21
N ARG A 106 -6.65 -9.02 -13.87
CA ARG A 106 -6.51 -9.69 -12.57
C ARG A 106 -6.53 -8.66 -11.43
N ILE A 107 -5.69 -7.64 -11.51
CA ILE A 107 -5.55 -6.64 -10.43
C ILE A 107 -6.84 -5.85 -10.24
N LEU A 108 -7.50 -5.44 -11.34
CA LEU A 108 -8.78 -4.72 -11.30
C LEU A 108 -9.87 -5.51 -10.56
N LEU A 109 -9.89 -6.84 -10.70
CA LEU A 109 -10.91 -7.69 -10.07
C LEU A 109 -10.60 -8.08 -8.62
N SER A 110 -9.33 -8.08 -8.18
CA SER A 110 -8.96 -8.63 -6.87
C SER A 110 -8.26 -7.68 -5.88
N ASN A 111 -7.47 -6.72 -6.36
CA ASN A 111 -6.49 -6.02 -5.52
C ASN A 111 -6.85 -4.57 -5.21
N LEU A 112 -7.89 -4.03 -5.86
CA LEU A 112 -8.37 -2.69 -5.57
C LEU A 112 -9.01 -2.62 -4.19
N GLU A 113 -8.80 -1.48 -3.54
CA GLU A 113 -9.43 -1.17 -2.27
C GLU A 113 -10.86 -0.70 -2.51
N GLY A 114 -11.78 -1.22 -1.70
CA GLY A 114 -13.16 -0.77 -1.66
C GLY A 114 -13.65 -0.65 -0.23
N THR A 115 -14.86 -0.12 -0.10
CA THR A 115 -15.54 0.11 1.16
C THR A 115 -16.79 -0.77 1.21
N ALA A 116 -16.99 -1.49 2.31
CA ALA A 116 -18.16 -2.34 2.50
C ALA A 116 -18.64 -2.33 3.95
N VAL A 117 -19.90 -2.71 4.14
CA VAL A 117 -20.49 -2.94 5.47
C VAL A 117 -20.03 -4.29 5.98
N THR A 118 -19.55 -4.34 7.22
CA THR A 118 -18.90 -5.53 7.81
C THR A 118 -19.72 -6.15 8.92
N ALA A 119 -20.40 -5.32 9.70
CA ALA A 119 -21.28 -5.77 10.77
C ALA A 119 -22.46 -4.82 10.92
N VAL A 120 -23.60 -5.35 11.36
CA VAL A 120 -24.84 -4.60 11.60
C VAL A 120 -25.41 -5.01 12.96
N ARG A 121 -25.78 -4.03 13.77
CA ARG A 121 -26.48 -4.19 15.03
C ARG A 121 -27.88 -3.61 14.88
N ILE A 122 -28.90 -4.42 15.05
CA ILE A 122 -30.31 -4.00 14.95
C ILE A 122 -30.94 -4.05 16.34
N ALA A 123 -31.65 -2.99 16.73
CA ALA A 123 -32.28 -2.92 18.04
C ALA A 123 -33.34 -4.02 18.21
N GLY A 124 -33.24 -4.81 19.29
CA GLY A 124 -34.19 -5.88 19.60
C GLY A 124 -33.98 -7.18 18.83
N VAL A 125 -32.90 -7.31 18.06
CA VAL A 125 -32.55 -8.52 17.30
C VAL A 125 -31.30 -9.16 17.89
N SER A 126 -31.38 -10.46 18.19
CA SER A 126 -30.25 -11.25 18.71
C SER A 126 -29.58 -12.15 17.67
N HIS A 127 -30.27 -12.48 16.57
CA HIS A 127 -29.80 -13.41 15.55
C HIS A 127 -30.36 -13.09 14.15
N GLU A 128 -29.70 -13.61 13.12
CA GLU A 128 -29.99 -13.38 11.69
C GLU A 128 -31.37 -13.87 11.22
N PHE A 129 -32.01 -14.78 11.96
CA PHE A 129 -33.32 -15.36 11.60
C PHE A 129 -34.51 -14.68 12.30
N ALA A 130 -34.28 -13.57 13.00
CA ALA A 130 -35.36 -12.83 13.65
C ALA A 130 -36.22 -12.06 12.64
N THR A 131 -37.46 -11.80 13.04
CA THR A 131 -38.35 -10.86 12.37
C THR A 131 -38.50 -9.61 13.23
N ILE A 132 -38.54 -8.43 12.62
CA ILE A 132 -38.75 -7.16 13.33
C ILE A 132 -40.24 -6.79 13.24
N PRO A 133 -40.96 -6.64 14.37
CA PRO A 133 -42.37 -6.26 14.34
C PRO A 133 -42.60 -4.94 13.59
N GLY A 134 -43.49 -4.95 12.60
CA GLY A 134 -43.81 -3.76 11.82
C GLY A 134 -42.84 -3.43 10.69
N VAL A 135 -41.82 -4.26 10.44
CA VAL A 135 -41.00 -4.21 9.21
C VAL A 135 -41.46 -5.33 8.29
N ARG A 136 -41.52 -5.07 6.98
CA ARG A 136 -41.97 -6.04 5.98
C ARG A 136 -40.95 -7.17 5.74
N GLU A 137 -39.67 -6.82 5.69
CA GLU A 137 -38.55 -7.71 5.45
C GLU A 137 -38.11 -8.43 6.72
N ASP A 138 -37.51 -9.61 6.57
CA ASP A 138 -36.82 -10.29 7.67
C ASP A 138 -35.39 -9.74 7.87
N VAL A 139 -34.74 -10.12 8.97
CA VAL A 139 -33.38 -9.64 9.26
C VAL A 139 -32.39 -10.11 8.18
N MET A 140 -32.53 -11.32 7.64
CA MET A 140 -31.64 -11.85 6.62
C MET A 140 -31.72 -11.04 5.33
N GLU A 141 -32.93 -10.68 4.88
CA GLU A 141 -33.19 -9.80 3.75
C GLU A 141 -32.56 -8.42 3.97
N ILE A 142 -32.72 -7.84 5.16
CA ILE A 142 -32.06 -6.57 5.52
C ILE A 142 -30.54 -6.71 5.42
N LEU A 143 -29.93 -7.76 5.97
CA LEU A 143 -28.49 -8.00 5.88
C LEU A 143 -28.03 -8.14 4.41
N MET A 144 -28.83 -8.79 3.57
CA MET A 144 -28.56 -8.89 2.13
C MET A 144 -28.64 -7.53 1.44
N GLN A 145 -29.63 -6.70 1.77
CA GLN A 145 -29.70 -5.33 1.23
C GLN A 145 -28.52 -4.47 1.68
N MET A 146 -28.07 -4.61 2.93
CA MET A 146 -26.88 -3.91 3.43
C MET A 146 -25.61 -4.29 2.65
N LYS A 147 -25.51 -5.51 2.11
CA LYS A 147 -24.39 -5.93 1.23
C LYS A 147 -24.41 -5.24 -0.13
N GLU A 148 -25.57 -4.83 -0.63
CA GLU A 148 -25.70 -4.19 -1.95
C GLU A 148 -25.34 -2.71 -1.93
N ILE A 149 -25.38 -2.07 -0.76
CA ILE A 149 -25.14 -0.64 -0.60
C ILE A 149 -23.70 -0.30 -0.97
N VAL A 150 -23.54 0.63 -1.91
CA VAL A 150 -22.24 1.11 -2.37
C VAL A 150 -21.84 2.35 -1.59
N LEU A 151 -20.73 2.23 -0.86
CA LEU A 151 -20.16 3.30 -0.04
C LEU A 151 -18.77 3.69 -0.56
N ARG A 152 -18.35 4.90 -0.23
CA ARG A 152 -16.98 5.38 -0.40
C ARG A 152 -16.50 5.96 0.93
N SER A 153 -15.47 5.37 1.51
CA SER A 153 -14.85 5.88 2.74
C SER A 153 -13.44 6.40 2.46
N HIS A 154 -13.12 7.56 3.02
CA HIS A 154 -11.76 8.10 3.02
C HIS A 154 -10.95 7.69 4.27
N SER A 155 -11.62 7.19 5.30
CA SER A 155 -11.00 6.76 6.57
C SER A 155 -10.33 5.40 6.45
N SER A 156 -9.17 5.22 7.10
CA SER A 156 -8.51 3.91 7.20
C SER A 156 -9.05 3.05 8.35
N GLN A 157 -9.74 3.66 9.31
CA GLN A 157 -10.30 2.98 10.47
C GLN A 157 -11.74 2.53 10.20
N ALA A 158 -12.22 1.60 11.04
CA ALA A 158 -13.62 1.20 11.02
C ALA A 158 -14.49 2.37 11.49
N VAL A 159 -15.53 2.68 10.72
CA VAL A 159 -16.45 3.80 10.98
C VAL A 159 -17.85 3.24 11.20
N THR A 160 -18.58 3.80 12.16
CA THR A 160 -19.95 3.37 12.46
C THR A 160 -20.96 4.36 11.89
N GLY A 161 -21.90 3.86 11.09
CA GLY A 161 -23.09 4.58 10.63
C GLY A 161 -24.33 4.21 11.43
N ARG A 162 -25.36 5.05 11.37
CA ARG A 162 -26.63 4.86 12.09
C ARG A 162 -27.82 5.03 11.14
N LEU A 163 -28.90 4.33 11.43
CA LEU A 163 -30.21 4.54 10.81
C LEU A 163 -31.25 4.59 11.93
N LEU A 164 -32.08 5.63 11.91
CA LEU A 164 -33.23 5.77 12.78
C LEU A 164 -34.43 6.27 11.97
N VAL A 165 -35.41 5.41 11.73
CA VAL A 165 -36.62 5.75 10.98
C VAL A 165 -37.87 5.31 11.73
N HIS A 166 -38.90 6.14 11.66
CA HIS A 166 -40.17 5.98 12.36
C HIS A 166 -41.35 6.19 11.40
N GLY A 167 -42.39 5.39 11.55
CA GLY A 167 -43.65 5.50 10.81
C GLY A 167 -43.65 4.76 9.48
N ALA A 168 -44.80 4.75 8.81
CA ALA A 168 -44.99 4.05 7.55
C ALA A 168 -44.18 4.70 6.42
N THR A 169 -43.01 4.16 6.09
CA THR A 169 -42.11 4.69 5.05
C THR A 169 -41.23 3.59 4.46
N THR A 170 -40.88 3.73 3.18
CA THR A 170 -39.83 2.92 2.56
C THR A 170 -38.46 3.49 2.89
N VAL A 171 -37.65 2.70 3.60
CA VAL A 171 -36.29 3.05 3.99
C VAL A 171 -35.36 2.77 2.82
N THR A 172 -34.66 3.82 2.40
CA THR A 172 -33.59 3.79 1.41
C THR A 172 -32.26 4.19 2.05
N ALA A 173 -31.15 3.94 1.36
CA ALA A 173 -29.81 4.33 1.82
C ALA A 173 -29.70 5.83 2.15
N ALA A 174 -30.48 6.70 1.49
CA ALA A 174 -30.54 8.13 1.80
C ALA A 174 -30.90 8.47 3.27
N HIS A 175 -31.53 7.55 3.99
CA HIS A 175 -31.93 7.75 5.39
C HIS A 175 -30.80 7.46 6.38
N PHE A 176 -29.63 7.00 5.92
CA PHE A 176 -28.50 6.71 6.80
C PHE A 176 -27.84 7.99 7.28
N ASP A 177 -27.63 8.05 8.58
CA ASP A 177 -26.79 9.04 9.23
C ASP A 177 -25.34 8.53 9.24
N LEU A 178 -24.52 9.16 8.41
CA LEU A 178 -23.13 8.81 8.20
C LEU A 178 -22.23 9.98 8.59
N PRO A 179 -21.05 9.70 9.17
CA PRO A 179 -20.06 10.75 9.41
C PRO A 179 -19.48 11.26 8.09
N ALA A 180 -18.88 12.45 8.13
CA ALA A 180 -18.35 13.15 6.95
C ALA A 180 -17.28 12.39 6.15
N GLU A 181 -16.71 11.33 6.72
CA GLU A 181 -15.67 10.50 6.07
C GLU A 181 -16.24 9.44 5.12
N VAL A 182 -17.55 9.16 5.20
CA VAL A 182 -18.24 8.12 4.44
C VAL A 182 -19.35 8.72 3.60
N GLU A 183 -19.28 8.46 2.29
CA GLU A 183 -20.26 8.93 1.31
C GLU A 183 -21.07 7.76 0.75
N ILE A 184 -22.37 7.98 0.57
CA ILE A 184 -23.26 7.06 -0.15
C ILE A 184 -23.21 7.41 -1.63
N ILE A 185 -22.94 6.39 -2.46
CA ILE A 185 -22.90 6.56 -3.91
C ILE A 185 -24.31 6.46 -4.50
N ASP A 186 -25.08 5.45 -4.11
CA ASP A 186 -26.48 5.28 -4.54
C ASP A 186 -27.46 5.53 -3.38
N PRO A 187 -28.05 6.73 -3.28
CA PRO A 187 -29.01 7.06 -2.22
C PRO A 187 -30.36 6.35 -2.38
N ASN A 188 -30.65 5.80 -3.57
CA ASN A 188 -31.93 5.18 -3.88
C ASN A 188 -31.98 3.69 -3.57
N GLN A 189 -30.87 3.08 -3.13
CA GLN A 189 -30.82 1.66 -2.78
C GLN A 189 -31.87 1.35 -1.70
N TYR A 190 -32.71 0.36 -1.99
CA TYR A 190 -33.76 -0.11 -1.10
C TYR A 190 -33.16 -0.88 0.08
N VAL A 191 -33.68 -0.65 1.29
CA VAL A 191 -33.26 -1.37 2.49
C VAL A 191 -34.42 -2.16 3.09
N ALA A 192 -35.52 -1.49 3.42
CA ALA A 192 -36.69 -2.11 4.05
C ALA A 192 -37.94 -1.23 3.90
N THR A 193 -39.13 -1.78 4.20
CA THR A 193 -40.40 -1.04 4.29
C THR A 193 -40.99 -1.17 5.69
N LEU A 194 -41.32 -0.03 6.31
CA LEU A 194 -41.93 0.04 7.63
C LEU A 194 -43.45 0.23 7.52
N ALA A 195 -44.18 -0.43 8.43
CA ALA A 195 -45.60 -0.23 8.66
C ALA A 195 -45.86 0.98 9.57
N ASP A 196 -47.13 1.37 9.69
CA ASP A 196 -47.50 2.51 10.53
C ASP A 196 -47.22 2.25 12.01
N GLY A 197 -46.64 3.24 12.70
CA GLY A 197 -46.18 3.12 14.09
C GLY A 197 -44.92 2.25 14.31
N ALA A 198 -44.31 1.68 13.26
CA ALA A 198 -43.07 0.91 13.41
C ALA A 198 -41.84 1.80 13.58
N LYS A 199 -40.81 1.26 14.23
CA LYS A 199 -39.49 1.89 14.42
C LYS A 199 -38.40 0.93 13.97
N LEU A 200 -37.51 1.40 13.10
CA LEU A 200 -36.27 0.69 12.76
C LEU A 200 -35.08 1.51 13.24
N GLU A 201 -34.31 0.91 14.14
CA GLU A 201 -33.07 1.46 14.67
C GLU A 201 -31.95 0.45 14.47
N MET A 202 -30.91 0.86 13.76
CA MET A 202 -29.74 0.02 13.52
C MET A 202 -28.46 0.84 13.46
N GLU A 203 -27.35 0.22 13.86
CA GLU A 203 -26.01 0.73 13.69
C GLU A 203 -25.23 -0.25 12.80
N PHE A 204 -24.35 0.25 11.95
CA PHE A 204 -23.58 -0.60 11.06
C PHE A 204 -22.14 -0.13 10.96
N ARG A 205 -21.21 -1.07 10.81
CA ARG A 205 -19.79 -0.79 10.67
C ARG A 205 -19.39 -0.85 9.21
N VAL A 206 -18.63 0.15 8.81
CA VAL A 206 -18.09 0.33 7.47
C VAL A 206 -16.58 0.27 7.58
N GLU A 207 -15.97 -0.60 6.79
CA GLU A 207 -14.52 -0.74 6.74
C GLU A 207 -14.03 -0.67 5.30
N ARG A 208 -12.74 -0.38 5.16
CA ARG A 208 -12.02 -0.52 3.90
C ARG A 208 -11.28 -1.86 3.88
N GLY A 209 -11.29 -2.49 2.73
CA GLY A 209 -10.65 -3.78 2.54
C GLY A 209 -10.34 -4.04 1.08
N LYS A 210 -9.87 -5.26 0.80
CA LYS A 210 -9.59 -5.77 -0.55
C LYS A 210 -10.28 -7.11 -0.74
N GLY A 211 -10.77 -7.35 -1.94
CA GLY A 211 -11.38 -8.63 -2.31
C GLY A 211 -12.66 -8.94 -1.53
N TYR A 212 -12.80 -10.20 -1.14
CA TYR A 212 -13.96 -10.73 -0.45
C TYR A 212 -13.55 -11.29 0.91
N ARG A 213 -14.28 -10.91 1.97
CA ARG A 213 -14.07 -11.42 3.32
C ARG A 213 -15.32 -12.16 3.78
N THR A 214 -15.19 -13.47 3.96
CA THR A 214 -16.22 -14.32 4.57
C THR A 214 -16.25 -14.12 6.08
N VAL A 215 -17.43 -14.24 6.67
CA VAL A 215 -17.59 -14.29 8.12
C VAL A 215 -17.01 -15.61 8.65
N GLU A 216 -15.86 -15.56 9.33
CA GLU A 216 -15.32 -16.72 10.06
C GLU A 216 -16.02 -16.84 11.42
N ARG A 217 -16.97 -17.78 11.52
CA ARG A 217 -17.66 -18.13 12.78
C ARG A 217 -16.65 -18.78 13.75
N GLY A 218 -15.85 -17.98 14.46
CA GLY A 218 -14.98 -18.46 15.54
C GLY A 218 -13.76 -17.59 15.91
N ARG A 219 -13.38 -16.57 15.13
CA ARG A 219 -12.22 -15.72 15.46
C ARG A 219 -12.55 -14.35 16.06
N ASP A 220 -13.74 -13.82 15.78
CA ASP A 220 -14.15 -12.46 16.19
C ASP A 220 -15.23 -12.45 17.29
N GLU A 221 -15.23 -13.45 18.19
CA GLU A 221 -16.11 -13.51 19.38
C GLU A 221 -15.87 -12.36 20.38
N ALA A 222 -14.85 -11.52 20.17
CA ALA A 222 -14.61 -10.32 20.96
C ALA A 222 -15.45 -9.11 20.55
N THR A 223 -16.21 -9.20 19.44
CA THR A 223 -17.14 -8.15 19.04
C THR A 223 -18.42 -8.33 19.86
N SER A 224 -18.74 -7.37 20.73
CA SER A 224 -19.97 -7.29 21.54
C SER A 224 -21.15 -8.09 20.96
N ILE A 225 -21.75 -8.94 21.80
CA ILE A 225 -22.79 -9.96 21.53
C ILE A 225 -23.91 -9.51 20.55
N ASP A 226 -24.13 -8.21 20.39
CA ASP A 226 -25.22 -7.63 19.61
C ASP A 226 -24.94 -7.37 18.12
N TYR A 227 -23.70 -7.54 17.62
CA TYR A 227 -23.40 -7.31 16.19
C TYR A 227 -23.53 -8.57 15.33
N LEU A 228 -24.38 -8.51 14.32
CA LEU A 228 -24.49 -9.50 13.26
C LEU A 228 -23.42 -9.24 12.20
N GLN A 229 -22.56 -10.23 11.97
CA GLN A 229 -21.48 -10.13 10.99
C GLN A 229 -21.99 -10.43 9.58
N ILE A 230 -21.46 -9.72 8.59
CA ILE A 230 -21.89 -9.81 7.19
C ILE A 230 -20.68 -10.07 6.30
N ASP A 231 -20.81 -10.97 5.32
CA ASP A 231 -19.76 -11.14 4.33
C ASP A 231 -19.57 -9.84 3.54
N SER A 232 -18.33 -9.37 3.51
CA SER A 232 -18.01 -8.05 3.01
C SER A 232 -17.39 -8.14 1.61
N ILE A 233 -17.98 -7.45 0.64
CA ILE A 233 -17.49 -7.38 -0.75
C ILE A 233 -16.82 -6.02 -0.96
N PHE A 234 -15.49 -5.98 -0.88
CA PHE A 234 -14.70 -4.75 -1.05
C PHE A 234 -14.29 -4.50 -2.50
N MET A 235 -14.94 -5.15 -3.48
CA MET A 235 -14.55 -5.08 -4.89
C MET A 235 -15.34 -3.99 -5.62
N PRO A 236 -14.72 -2.82 -5.96
CA PRO A 236 -15.42 -1.74 -6.67
C PRO A 236 -15.66 -2.05 -8.15
N VAL A 237 -14.83 -2.92 -8.76
CA VAL A 237 -14.96 -3.34 -10.15
C VAL A 237 -15.79 -4.63 -10.21
N ARG A 238 -16.88 -4.62 -10.97
CA ARG A 238 -17.80 -5.76 -11.10
C ARG A 238 -17.43 -6.67 -12.27
N LYS A 239 -16.95 -6.09 -13.36
CA LYS A 239 -16.62 -6.82 -14.58
C LYS A 239 -15.47 -6.13 -15.29
N VAL A 240 -14.61 -6.94 -15.92
CA VAL A 240 -13.57 -6.48 -16.83
C VAL A 240 -13.49 -7.43 -18.01
N ASN A 241 -13.51 -6.86 -19.21
CA ASN A 241 -13.27 -7.57 -20.46
C ASN A 241 -12.09 -6.93 -21.19
N TYR A 242 -11.35 -7.73 -21.95
CA TYR A 242 -10.31 -7.20 -22.84
C TYR A 242 -10.26 -7.98 -24.13
N SER A 243 -9.93 -7.30 -25.22
CA SER A 243 -9.63 -7.88 -26.52
C SER A 243 -8.35 -7.28 -27.07
N VAL A 244 -7.59 -8.09 -27.79
CA VAL A 244 -6.37 -7.66 -28.47
C VAL A 244 -6.62 -7.72 -29.97
N GLU A 245 -6.37 -6.62 -30.65
CA GLU A 245 -6.51 -6.48 -32.10
C GLU A 245 -5.15 -6.18 -32.72
N ASP A 246 -4.94 -6.58 -33.97
CA ASP A 246 -3.74 -6.23 -34.72
C ASP A 246 -3.84 -4.80 -35.26
N ALA A 247 -2.92 -3.92 -34.85
CA ALA A 247 -2.75 -2.57 -35.39
C ALA A 247 -1.55 -2.52 -36.34
N ARG A 248 -1.71 -1.80 -37.46
CA ARG A 248 -0.59 -1.49 -38.37
C ARG A 248 -0.17 -0.04 -38.15
N VAL A 249 1.08 0.16 -37.74
CA VAL A 249 1.69 1.48 -37.61
C VAL A 249 2.73 1.63 -38.72
N ASP A 250 2.68 2.74 -39.46
CA ASP A 250 3.63 3.12 -40.52
C ASP A 250 3.93 2.01 -41.56
N GLY A 251 2.91 1.27 -41.96
CA GLY A 251 2.92 0.43 -43.18
C GLY A 251 3.58 -0.95 -43.08
N SER A 252 4.36 -1.26 -42.04
CA SER A 252 5.06 -2.57 -41.98
C SER A 252 5.16 -3.26 -40.62
N LEU A 253 5.05 -2.55 -39.49
CA LEU A 253 5.12 -3.19 -38.17
C LEU A 253 3.72 -3.55 -37.65
N GLN A 254 3.49 -4.85 -37.47
CA GLN A 254 2.35 -5.36 -36.71
C GLN A 254 2.59 -5.08 -35.24
N LYS A 255 1.71 -4.27 -34.66
CA LYS A 255 1.66 -3.93 -33.24
C LYS A 255 0.33 -4.35 -32.66
N ASP A 256 0.27 -4.56 -31.37
CA ASP A 256 -0.97 -4.91 -30.67
C ASP A 256 -1.73 -3.63 -30.30
N ARG A 257 -3.04 -3.67 -30.45
CA ARG A 257 -3.99 -2.73 -29.85
C ARG A 257 -4.76 -3.48 -28.77
N LEU A 258 -4.68 -2.99 -27.54
CA LEU A 258 -5.43 -3.56 -26.42
C LEU A 258 -6.68 -2.72 -26.17
N ILE A 259 -7.85 -3.34 -26.27
CA ILE A 259 -9.13 -2.75 -25.90
C ILE A 259 -9.54 -3.33 -24.55
N MET A 260 -9.81 -2.47 -23.58
CA MET A 260 -10.29 -2.87 -22.26
C MET A 260 -11.62 -2.21 -21.95
N GLU A 261 -12.52 -3.00 -21.39
CA GLU A 261 -13.85 -2.59 -20.98
C GLU A 261 -13.98 -2.85 -19.48
N ILE A 262 -14.31 -1.79 -18.72
CA ILE A 262 -14.32 -1.83 -17.25
C ILE A 262 -15.69 -1.36 -16.75
N TRP A 263 -16.31 -2.14 -15.87
CA TRP A 263 -17.56 -1.82 -15.19
C TRP A 263 -17.32 -1.68 -13.68
N THR A 264 -17.63 -0.51 -13.12
CA THR A 264 -17.51 -0.22 -11.68
C THR A 264 -18.86 0.08 -11.05
N ASN A 265 -18.95 -0.10 -9.73
CA ASN A 265 -20.14 0.22 -8.94
C ASN A 265 -20.30 1.73 -8.61
N GLY A 266 -19.42 2.59 -9.14
CA GLY A 266 -19.46 4.04 -8.91
C GLY A 266 -18.65 4.54 -7.71
N SER A 267 -18.21 3.66 -6.79
CA SER A 267 -17.31 4.04 -5.67
C SER A 267 -15.94 4.51 -6.17
N LEU A 268 -15.49 3.93 -7.29
CA LEU A 268 -14.28 4.30 -8.01
C LEU A 268 -14.62 4.48 -9.49
N THR A 269 -14.08 5.54 -10.12
CA THR A 269 -14.26 5.70 -11.56
C THR A 269 -13.42 4.66 -12.33
N PRO A 270 -13.83 4.21 -13.53
CA PRO A 270 -13.05 3.26 -14.33
C PRO A 270 -11.63 3.75 -14.64
N GLN A 271 -11.44 5.06 -14.80
CA GLN A 271 -10.12 5.67 -15.03
C GLN A 271 -9.22 5.59 -13.78
N GLU A 272 -9.75 5.95 -12.62
CA GLU A 272 -9.04 5.80 -11.35
C GLU A 272 -8.73 4.33 -11.07
N ALA A 273 -9.68 3.42 -11.31
CA ALA A 273 -9.50 1.98 -11.18
C ALA A 273 -8.32 1.47 -12.01
N LEU A 274 -8.25 1.89 -13.28
CA LEU A 274 -7.17 1.53 -14.18
C LEU A 274 -5.81 2.08 -13.71
N SER A 275 -5.78 3.35 -13.27
CA SER A 275 -4.55 3.96 -12.74
C SER A 275 -4.07 3.27 -11.46
N SER A 276 -4.97 3.00 -10.52
CA SER A 276 -4.64 2.29 -9.27
C SER A 276 -4.16 0.87 -9.56
N ALA A 277 -4.78 0.16 -10.50
CA ALA A 277 -4.35 -1.17 -10.90
C ALA A 277 -2.95 -1.17 -11.53
N ALA A 278 -2.65 -0.17 -12.37
CA ALA A 278 -1.32 -0.01 -12.96
C ALA A 278 -0.26 0.26 -11.87
N ASN A 279 -0.54 1.12 -10.89
CA ASN A 279 0.37 1.39 -9.78
C ASN A 279 0.66 0.12 -8.96
N ILE A 280 -0.37 -0.64 -8.59
CA ILE A 280 -0.21 -1.92 -7.88
C ILE A 280 0.67 -2.89 -8.68
N LEU A 281 0.51 -2.92 -10.00
CA LEU A 281 1.32 -3.76 -10.88
C LEU A 281 2.79 -3.30 -10.86
N VAL A 282 3.05 -2.01 -11.00
CA VAL A 282 4.42 -1.45 -10.96
C VAL A 282 5.08 -1.72 -9.61
N ASP A 283 4.36 -1.54 -8.51
CA ASP A 283 4.86 -1.80 -7.16
C ASP A 283 5.20 -3.29 -7.00
N LEU A 284 4.38 -4.20 -7.53
CA LEU A 284 4.64 -5.63 -7.53
C LEU A 284 5.93 -6.00 -8.29
N PHE A 285 6.21 -5.33 -9.41
CA PHE A 285 7.41 -5.59 -10.22
C PHE A 285 8.65 -4.82 -9.75
N THR A 286 8.52 -3.84 -8.86
CA THR A 286 9.65 -3.00 -8.42
C THR A 286 10.77 -3.82 -7.76
N PRO A 287 10.49 -4.76 -6.82
CA PRO A 287 11.52 -5.63 -6.25
C PRO A 287 12.21 -6.55 -7.26
N LEU A 288 11.55 -6.84 -8.39
CA LEU A 288 12.10 -7.72 -9.44
C LEU A 288 13.15 -7.04 -10.31
N LYS A 289 13.33 -5.71 -10.18
CA LYS A 289 14.36 -4.96 -10.92
C LYS A 289 15.76 -5.18 -10.33
N ASP A 290 15.84 -5.34 -9.01
CA ASP A 290 17.09 -5.41 -8.26
C ASP A 290 17.32 -6.81 -7.66
N ILE A 291 16.95 -7.86 -8.39
CA ILE A 291 17.18 -9.25 -7.96
C ILE A 291 18.68 -9.54 -7.95
N SER A 292 19.32 -9.22 -6.83
CA SER A 292 20.65 -9.69 -6.45
C SER A 292 20.49 -11.09 -5.85
N LEU A 293 20.66 -12.13 -6.67
CA LEU A 293 20.84 -13.52 -6.21
C LEU A 293 22.25 -13.76 -5.64
N ALA A 294 22.87 -12.74 -5.03
CA ALA A 294 23.95 -13.03 -4.11
C ALA A 294 23.33 -13.90 -3.02
N ALA A 295 23.75 -15.16 -2.95
CA ALA A 295 23.46 -16.02 -1.81
C ALA A 295 23.62 -15.15 -0.56
N MET A 296 22.66 -15.22 0.36
CA MET A 296 22.86 -14.69 1.70
C MET A 296 24.07 -15.43 2.28
N LYS A 297 25.28 -14.94 1.96
CA LYS A 297 26.36 -14.95 2.91
C LYS A 297 25.79 -14.07 3.99
N ASP A 298 25.35 -14.69 5.07
CA ASP A 298 25.24 -14.00 6.34
C ASP A 298 26.39 -13.00 6.39
N GLU A 299 26.03 -11.72 6.49
CA GLU A 299 26.99 -10.68 6.84
C GLU A 299 27.48 -11.03 8.26
N ILE A 300 28.40 -11.98 8.33
CA ILE A 300 29.41 -11.99 9.37
C ILE A 300 30.20 -10.72 9.06
N PRO A 301 30.18 -9.70 9.92
CA PRO A 301 30.98 -8.50 9.72
C PRO A 301 32.41 -8.95 9.47
N ALA A 302 32.93 -8.62 8.29
CA ALA A 302 34.33 -8.80 7.97
C ALA A 302 35.12 -7.78 8.79
N ASP A 303 35.41 -8.10 10.06
CA ASP A 303 36.44 -7.43 10.87
C ASP A 303 36.85 -8.19 12.13
N GLU A 304 36.87 -9.53 12.10
CA GLU A 304 37.58 -10.30 13.13
C GLU A 304 38.43 -11.37 12.47
N ASP A 305 39.76 -11.27 12.66
CA ASP A 305 40.70 -12.33 12.34
C ASP A 305 40.17 -13.68 12.89
N PRO A 306 40.12 -14.76 12.10
CA PRO A 306 39.57 -16.05 12.52
C PRO A 306 40.31 -16.70 13.71
N THR A 307 41.43 -16.11 14.13
CA THR A 307 42.19 -16.45 15.33
C THR A 307 41.63 -15.87 16.63
N SER A 308 40.75 -14.86 16.57
CA SER A 308 40.26 -14.14 17.75
C SER A 308 39.16 -14.89 18.52
N GLN A 309 38.46 -15.81 17.86
CA GLN A 309 37.33 -16.56 18.45
C GLN A 309 37.73 -17.92 19.05
N ILE A 310 39.03 -18.23 19.10
CA ILE A 310 39.52 -19.49 19.67
C ILE A 310 39.34 -19.45 21.20
N PRO A 311 38.72 -20.47 21.83
CA PRO A 311 38.60 -20.54 23.28
C PRO A 311 39.95 -20.86 23.92
N ILE A 312 40.21 -20.33 25.12
CA ILE A 312 41.50 -20.50 25.82
C ILE A 312 41.82 -21.97 26.15
N GLU A 313 40.82 -22.84 26.13
CA GLU A 313 40.97 -24.30 26.30
C GLU A 313 41.84 -24.94 25.21
N GLU A 314 41.81 -24.39 23.99
CA GLU A 314 42.60 -24.92 22.88
C GLU A 314 44.07 -24.54 22.94
N LEU A 315 44.45 -23.51 23.71
CA LEU A 315 45.82 -23.05 23.88
C LEU A 315 46.71 -24.00 24.71
N GLN A 316 46.15 -25.08 25.29
CA GLN A 316 46.87 -26.10 26.07
C GLN A 316 47.78 -25.53 27.17
N LEU A 317 47.28 -24.52 27.88
CA LEU A 317 47.99 -23.89 28.99
C LEU A 317 48.07 -24.82 30.22
N SER A 318 48.98 -24.52 31.13
CA SER A 318 49.03 -25.22 32.42
C SER A 318 47.73 -25.03 33.21
N VAL A 319 47.37 -26.04 34.02
CA VAL A 319 46.14 -26.02 34.85
C VAL A 319 46.08 -24.78 35.76
N ARG A 320 47.23 -24.22 36.14
CA ARG A 320 47.32 -22.99 36.93
C ARG A 320 46.99 -21.74 36.09
N ALA A 321 47.60 -21.59 34.92
CA ALA A 321 47.39 -20.44 34.04
C ALA A 321 45.92 -20.39 33.55
N TYR A 322 45.37 -21.52 33.11
CA TYR A 322 43.98 -21.63 32.67
C TYR A 322 42.97 -21.23 33.77
N ASN A 323 43.14 -21.74 34.99
CA ASN A 323 42.23 -21.43 36.10
C ASN A 323 42.33 -19.99 36.60
N CYS A 324 43.49 -19.35 36.45
CA CYS A 324 43.65 -17.94 36.77
C CYS A 324 42.97 -17.04 35.71
N LEU A 325 43.16 -17.33 34.42
CA LEU A 325 42.52 -16.59 33.32
C LEU A 325 40.98 -16.71 33.38
N LYS A 326 40.46 -17.91 33.64
CA LYS A 326 39.02 -18.16 33.79
C LYS A 326 38.40 -17.39 34.97
N ARG A 327 39.15 -17.21 36.07
CA ARG A 327 38.71 -16.39 37.22
C ARG A 327 38.75 -14.89 36.92
N ALA A 328 39.65 -14.47 36.04
CA ALA A 328 39.71 -13.11 35.52
C ALA A 328 38.68 -12.82 34.42
N GLN A 329 37.76 -13.76 34.16
CA GLN A 329 36.71 -13.69 33.12
C GLN A 329 37.23 -13.63 31.68
N VAL A 330 38.50 -13.96 31.44
CA VAL A 330 39.07 -14.11 30.11
C VAL A 330 38.74 -15.52 29.63
N ASN A 331 37.88 -15.65 28.61
CA ASN A 331 37.41 -16.95 28.12
C ASN A 331 37.81 -17.21 26.66
N SER A 332 38.07 -16.16 25.88
CA SER A 332 38.50 -16.22 24.49
C SER A 332 39.88 -15.60 24.28
N VAL A 333 40.51 -15.89 23.15
CA VAL A 333 41.76 -15.25 22.73
C VAL A 333 41.55 -13.75 22.46
N ALA A 334 40.39 -13.35 21.93
CA ALA A 334 40.03 -11.94 21.76
C ALA A 334 40.12 -11.17 23.09
N ASP A 335 39.51 -11.70 24.15
CA ASP A 335 39.55 -11.07 25.47
C ASP A 335 40.97 -10.93 26.00
N LEU A 336 41.87 -11.86 25.65
CA LEU A 336 43.26 -11.87 26.11
C LEU A 336 44.13 -10.81 25.40
N LEU A 337 43.79 -10.44 24.16
CA LEU A 337 44.51 -9.41 23.40
C LEU A 337 44.29 -7.99 23.95
N ASP A 338 43.23 -7.79 24.73
CA ASP A 338 42.95 -6.53 25.41
C ASP A 338 43.76 -6.32 26.69
N TYR A 339 44.47 -7.35 27.18
CA TYR A 339 45.34 -7.29 28.35
C TYR A 339 46.81 -7.11 27.96
N THR A 340 47.54 -6.30 28.70
CA THR A 340 49.01 -6.22 28.58
C THR A 340 49.71 -7.23 29.49
N GLN A 341 51.01 -7.42 29.28
CA GLN A 341 51.79 -8.33 30.13
C GLN A 341 51.81 -7.92 31.60
N GLU A 342 51.77 -6.62 31.90
CA GLU A 342 51.72 -6.10 33.27
C GLU A 342 50.34 -6.36 33.90
N ASP A 343 49.26 -6.14 33.15
CA ASP A 343 47.90 -6.40 33.62
C ASP A 343 47.71 -7.89 34.00
N LEU A 344 48.37 -8.81 33.29
CA LEU A 344 48.34 -10.24 33.60
C LEU A 344 49.03 -10.57 34.93
N LEU A 345 50.09 -9.84 35.30
CA LEU A 345 50.81 -10.04 36.57
C LEU A 345 50.04 -9.50 37.78
N GLU A 346 49.12 -8.56 37.57
CA GLU A 346 48.23 -8.06 38.63
C GLU A 346 47.12 -9.06 39.00
N ILE A 347 46.86 -10.06 38.15
CA ILE A 347 45.85 -11.10 38.42
C ILE A 347 46.26 -11.93 39.65
N LYS A 348 45.33 -12.06 40.60
CA LYS A 348 45.56 -12.77 41.86
C LYS A 348 46.07 -14.20 41.63
N ASN A 349 47.25 -14.50 42.20
CA ASN A 349 47.97 -15.78 42.10
C ASN A 349 48.53 -16.13 40.70
N PHE A 350 48.55 -15.17 39.77
CA PHE A 350 49.25 -15.27 38.50
C PHE A 350 50.75 -15.01 38.73
N GLY A 351 51.60 -15.95 38.34
CA GLY A 351 53.06 -15.84 38.55
C GLY A 351 53.78 -15.55 37.24
N GLN A 352 55.03 -15.07 37.31
CA GLN A 352 55.87 -14.80 36.13
C GLN A 352 55.95 -15.99 35.17
N LYS A 353 56.10 -17.21 35.69
CA LYS A 353 56.11 -18.43 34.87
C LYS A 353 54.80 -18.68 34.10
N SER A 354 53.66 -18.33 34.68
CA SER A 354 52.36 -18.49 34.01
C SER A 354 52.12 -17.41 32.96
N ALA A 355 52.69 -16.21 33.14
CA ALA A 355 52.66 -15.16 32.12
C ALA A 355 53.53 -15.52 30.91
N GLU A 356 54.73 -16.06 31.15
CA GLU A 356 55.64 -16.56 30.10
C GLU A 356 55.00 -17.70 29.30
N GLU A 357 54.33 -18.65 29.97
CA GLU A 357 53.61 -19.75 29.31
C GLU A 357 52.51 -19.25 28.34
N VAL A 358 51.78 -18.19 28.72
CA VAL A 358 50.72 -17.62 27.88
C VAL A 358 51.32 -16.91 26.66
N ILE A 359 52.39 -16.13 26.84
CA ILE A 359 53.08 -15.43 25.75
C ILE A 359 53.67 -16.45 24.77
N GLU A 360 54.31 -17.51 25.28
CA GLU A 360 54.88 -18.57 24.44
C GLU A 360 53.79 -19.33 23.67
N ALA A 361 52.64 -19.62 24.28
CA ALA A 361 51.51 -20.29 23.64
C ALA A 361 50.88 -19.43 22.54
N LEU A 362 50.72 -18.12 22.77
CA LEU A 362 50.23 -17.17 21.78
C LEU A 362 51.22 -17.02 20.61
N GLN A 363 52.53 -16.92 20.90
CA GLN A 363 53.55 -16.80 19.86
C GLN A 363 53.67 -18.08 19.02
N LYS A 364 53.63 -19.27 19.64
CA LYS A 364 53.77 -20.56 18.92
C LYS A 364 52.58 -20.89 18.02
N ARG A 365 51.36 -20.53 18.43
CA ARG A 365 50.14 -20.95 17.73
C ARG A 365 49.55 -19.88 16.83
N LEU A 366 49.65 -18.62 17.24
CA LEU A 366 48.98 -17.50 16.58
C LEU A 366 49.97 -16.48 16.01
N GLY A 367 51.25 -16.53 16.42
CA GLY A 367 52.28 -15.60 15.96
C GLY A 367 52.10 -14.17 16.51
N ILE A 368 51.27 -14.00 17.54
CA ILE A 368 50.90 -12.69 18.11
C ILE A 368 51.74 -12.42 19.37
N THR A 369 52.29 -11.22 19.49
CA THR A 369 53.01 -10.75 20.68
C THR A 369 52.17 -9.72 21.42
N LEU A 370 51.95 -9.94 22.72
CA LEU A 370 51.28 -8.97 23.57
C LEU A 370 52.19 -7.74 23.80
N PRO A 371 51.64 -6.51 23.81
CA PRO A 371 52.41 -5.31 24.14
C PRO A 371 52.81 -5.30 25.63
N HIS A 372 54.04 -4.84 25.90
CA HIS A 372 54.62 -4.79 27.25
C HIS A 372 54.01 -3.68 28.14
N GLU A 373 53.55 -2.56 27.56
CA GLU A 373 52.95 -1.43 28.27
C GLU A 373 51.70 -0.91 27.54
N LYS A 374 50.71 -0.39 28.27
CA LYS A 374 49.50 0.22 27.69
C LYS A 374 49.85 1.53 26.98
N SER A 375 49.81 1.57 25.65
CA SER A 375 49.73 2.85 24.94
C SER A 375 48.34 3.46 25.18
N SER A 376 48.27 4.62 25.84
CA SER A 376 47.03 5.37 26.01
C SER A 376 46.41 5.68 24.65
N LYS A 377 45.25 5.08 24.33
CA LYS A 377 44.45 5.45 23.16
C LYS A 377 43.89 6.87 23.39
N PRO A 378 44.10 7.84 22.48
CA PRO A 378 43.41 9.13 22.55
C PRO A 378 41.92 8.93 22.27
N THR A 379 41.09 9.64 23.04
CA THR A 379 39.62 9.56 23.08
C THR A 379 38.96 9.93 21.76
#